data_AF-A0A1A0ID85-F1
#
_entry.id   AF-A0A1A0ID85-F1
#
_cell.length_a   1.000
_cell.length_b   1.000
_cell.length_c   1.000
_cell.angle_alpha   90.00
_cell.angle_beta   90.00
_cell.angle_gamma   90.00
#
_symmetry.space_group_name_H-M   'P 1'
#
loop_
_entity.id
_entity.type
_entity.pdbx_description
1 polymer ?
#
loop_
_entity_poly.entity_id
_entity_poly.type
_entity_poly.pdbx_seq_one_letter_code
_entity_poly.pdbx_strand_id
1 'polypeptide(L)'
;MVVQEVKGPSAKSGSRIGLDGQRYEQGTRGYLDSLIDEMARNGDPRALSMRSALNRGALSYRLVKARVSGDEWAGYSVRNFDIG
;
A
#
# COMPACT_ATOMS: atom_id res chain seq x y z
N MET A 1 -13.01 1.64 0.47
CA MET A 1 -12.19 0.53 1.01
C MET A 1 -10.84 1.11 1.43
N VAL A 2 -10.22 0.62 2.51
CA VAL A 2 -8.92 1.16 2.98
C VAL A 2 -7.85 0.08 2.95
N VAL A 3 -6.70 0.37 2.33
CA VAL A 3 -5.49 -0.44 2.42
C VAL A 3 -4.53 0.26 3.36
N GLN A 4 -4.13 -0.44 4.42
CA GLN A 4 -3.20 0.09 5.42
C GLN A 4 -1.93 -0.76 5.45
N GLU A 5 -0.79 -0.12 5.23
CA GLU A 5 0.52 -0.74 5.38
C GLU A 5 1.26 -0.12 6.55
N VAL A 6 1.75 -0.96 7.47
CA VAL A 6 2.47 -0.52 8.67
C VAL A 6 3.96 -0.75 8.47
N LYS A 7 4.76 0.28 8.79
CA LYS A 7 6.22 0.24 8.69
C LYS A 7 6.89 0.66 9.99
N GLY A 8 8.06 0.05 10.23
CA GLY A 8 8.95 0.42 11.31
C GLY A 8 9.51 1.86 11.16
N PRO A 9 10.03 2.43 12.25
CA PRO A 9 10.45 3.85 12.33
C PRO A 9 11.60 4.23 11.40
N SER A 10 12.50 3.29 11.07
CA SER A 10 13.62 3.52 10.15
C SER A 10 13.30 3.13 8.70
N ALA A 11 12.16 2.48 8.45
CA ALA A 11 11.83 1.97 7.13
C ALA A 11 11.51 3.11 6.15
N LYS A 12 12.04 2.99 4.92
CA LYS A 12 11.74 3.87 3.79
C LYS A 12 10.47 3.41 3.06
N SER A 13 9.94 4.27 2.20
CA SER A 13 8.93 3.86 1.20
C SER A 13 9.47 2.64 0.45
N GLY A 14 8.63 1.62 0.34
CA GLY A 14 8.95 0.39 -0.37
C GLY A 14 8.67 0.55 -1.85
N SER A 15 9.24 -0.34 -2.64
CA SER A 15 8.99 -0.43 -4.07
C SER A 15 8.66 -1.86 -4.46
N ARG A 16 7.85 -2.04 -5.50
CA ARG A 16 7.52 -3.36 -6.06
C ARG A 16 7.69 -3.32 -7.57
N ILE A 17 8.05 -4.48 -8.15
CA ILE A 17 8.10 -4.66 -9.60
C ILE A 17 6.74 -5.16 -10.04
N GLY A 18 6.09 -4.45 -10.96
CA GLY A 18 4.83 -4.85 -11.56
C GLY A 18 5.00 -6.02 -12.51
N LEU A 19 3.87 -6.60 -12.94
CA LEU A 19 3.87 -7.68 -13.92
C LEU A 19 4.36 -7.24 -15.31
N ASP A 20 4.33 -5.93 -15.54
CA ASP A 20 4.89 -5.22 -16.69
C ASP A 20 6.42 -4.99 -16.59
N GLY A 21 7.05 -5.45 -15.50
CA GLY A 21 8.48 -5.25 -15.23
C GLY A 21 8.84 -3.85 -14.76
N GLN A 22 7.86 -2.93 -14.60
CA GLN A 22 8.12 -1.57 -14.14
C GLN A 22 8.25 -1.52 -12.62
N ARG A 23 9.08 -0.60 -12.13
CA ARG A 23 9.23 -0.35 -10.70
C ARG A 23 8.24 0.71 -10.23
N TYR A 24 7.43 0.36 -9.25
CA TYR A 24 6.48 1.26 -8.61
C TYR A 24 6.86 1.53 -7.16
N GLU A 25 6.79 2.79 -6.76
CA GLU A 25 7.00 3.23 -5.39
C GLU A 25 5.67 3.26 -4.63
N GLN A 26 5.71 2.99 -3.32
CA GLN A 26 4.54 3.09 -2.45
C GLN A 26 3.88 4.47 -2.53
N GLY A 27 2.55 4.46 -2.57
CA GLY A 27 1.75 5.67 -2.72
C GLY A 27 1.42 6.01 -4.17
N THR A 28 1.86 5.20 -5.14
CA THR A 28 1.44 5.31 -6.54
C THR A 28 0.33 4.30 -6.85
N ARG A 29 -0.46 4.59 -7.89
CA ARG A 29 -1.46 3.68 -8.43
C ARG A 29 -0.84 2.34 -8.86
N GLY A 30 0.26 2.38 -9.60
CA GLY A 30 0.95 1.16 -10.09
C GLY A 30 1.45 0.24 -8.98
N TYR A 31 1.80 0.80 -7.81
CA TYR A 31 2.16 -0.01 -6.65
C TYR A 31 0.97 -0.84 -6.13
N LEU A 32 -0.23 -0.26 -6.15
CA LEU A 32 -1.44 -0.95 -5.73
C LEU A 32 -1.96 -1.89 -6.79
N ASP A 33 -1.85 -1.52 -8.07
CA ASP A 33 -2.18 -2.43 -9.17
C ASP A 33 -1.33 -3.71 -9.11
N SER A 34 -0.01 -3.56 -8.92
CA SER A 34 0.89 -4.72 -8.74
C SER A 34 0.58 -5.51 -7.47
N LEU A 35 0.02 -4.89 -6.42
CA LEU A 35 -0.36 -5.58 -5.18
C LEU A 35 -1.58 -6.44 -5.42
N ILE A 36 -2.58 -5.86 -6.06
CA ILE A 36 -3.82 -6.55 -6.40
C ILE A 36 -3.55 -7.68 -7.41
N ASP A 37 -2.61 -7.48 -8.34
CA ASP A 37 -2.16 -8.52 -9.26
C ASP A 37 -1.54 -9.73 -8.53
N GLU A 38 -0.64 -9.47 -7.58
CA GLU A 38 -0.03 -10.54 -6.77
C GLU A 38 -1.09 -11.26 -5.92
N MET A 39 -2.00 -10.52 -5.30
CA MET A 39 -3.15 -11.09 -4.58
C MET A 39 -3.99 -12.01 -5.47
N ALA A 40 -4.33 -11.56 -6.69
CA ALA A 40 -5.10 -12.36 -7.63
C ALA A 40 -4.36 -13.63 -8.05
N ARG A 41 -3.04 -13.54 -8.31
CA ARG A 41 -2.19 -14.71 -8.63
C ARG A 41 -2.14 -15.73 -7.50
N ASN A 42 -2.16 -15.26 -6.26
CA ASN A 42 -2.17 -16.11 -5.07
C ASN A 42 -3.59 -16.62 -4.72
N GLY A 43 -4.60 -16.32 -5.54
CA GLY A 43 -5.98 -16.76 -5.33
C GLY A 43 -6.70 -16.04 -4.19
N ASP A 44 -6.25 -14.84 -3.79
CA ASP A 44 -6.91 -14.06 -2.75
C ASP A 44 -8.27 -13.54 -3.27
N PRO A 45 -9.40 -13.96 -2.67
CA PRO A 45 -10.73 -13.59 -3.14
C PRO A 45 -11.01 -12.08 -3.03
N ARG A 46 -10.23 -11.34 -2.23
CA ARG A 46 -10.36 -9.89 -2.10
C ARG A 46 -9.83 -9.16 -3.33
N ALA A 47 -8.92 -9.75 -4.11
CA ALA A 47 -8.28 -9.06 -5.23
C ALA A 47 -9.29 -8.44 -6.21
N LEU A 48 -10.39 -9.13 -6.50
CA LEU A 48 -11.43 -8.63 -7.40
C LEU A 48 -12.14 -7.39 -6.84
N SER A 49 -12.52 -7.40 -5.56
CA SER A 49 -13.17 -6.26 -4.92
C SER A 49 -12.22 -5.08 -4.76
N MET A 50 -10.93 -5.35 -4.48
CA MET A 50 -9.88 -4.34 -4.42
C MET A 50 -9.65 -3.68 -5.79
N ARG A 51 -9.56 -4.48 -6.87
CA ARG A 51 -9.45 -3.97 -8.25
C ARG A 51 -10.61 -3.04 -8.59
N SER A 52 -11.82 -3.49 -8.28
CA SER A 52 -13.04 -2.71 -8.54
C SER A 52 -13.05 -1.40 -7.74
N ALA A 53 -12.61 -1.41 -6.48
CA ALA A 53 -12.49 -0.20 -5.68
C ALA A 53 -11.43 0.77 -6.23
N LEU A 54 -10.26 0.26 -6.66
CA LEU A 54 -9.19 1.07 -7.24
C LEU A 54 -9.60 1.70 -8.58
N ASN A 55 -10.29 0.95 -9.45
CA ASN A 55 -10.76 1.47 -10.74
C ASN A 55 -11.86 2.53 -10.60
N ARG A 56 -12.57 2.56 -9.47
CA ARG A 56 -13.59 3.57 -9.17
C ARG A 56 -13.06 4.76 -8.35
N GLY A 57 -11.76 4.84 -8.07
CA GLY A 57 -11.19 5.84 -7.16
C GLY A 57 -11.71 5.73 -5.71
N ALA A 58 -12.31 4.60 -5.33
CA ALA A 58 -12.92 4.36 -4.02
C ALA A 58 -11.98 3.63 -3.04
N LEU A 59 -10.70 3.58 -3.39
CA LEU A 59 -9.64 2.95 -2.62
C LEU A 59 -8.80 4.03 -1.93
N SER A 60 -8.79 4.06 -0.60
CA SER A 60 -7.89 4.92 0.16
C SER A 60 -6.66 4.12 0.60
N TYR A 61 -5.46 4.59 0.25
CA TYR A 61 -4.21 3.98 0.68
C TYR A 61 -3.58 4.80 1.81
N ARG A 62 -3.28 4.13 2.91
CA ARG A 62 -2.66 4.72 4.10
C ARG A 62 -1.37 4.00 4.41
N LEU A 63 -0.26 4.74 4.33
CA LEU A 63 1.01 4.27 4.85
C LEU A 63 1.14 4.77 6.29
N VAL A 64 1.24 3.84 7.23
CA VAL A 64 1.37 4.13 8.65
C VAL A 64 2.79 3.80 9.07
N LYS A 65 3.54 4.82 9.46
CA LYS A 65 4.90 4.66 9.96
C LYS A 65 4.88 4.85 11.47
N ALA A 66 5.32 3.84 12.19
CA ALA A 66 5.50 3.94 13.64
C ALA A 66 6.56 4.99 13.95
N ARG A 67 6.32 5.82 14.96
CA ARG A 67 7.35 6.63 15.59
C ARG A 67 7.88 5.87 16.80
N VAL A 68 9.19 5.88 16.96
CA VAL A 68 9.85 5.35 18.15
C VAL A 68 10.48 6.53 18.86
N SER A 69 10.24 6.63 20.16
CA SER A 69 10.83 7.63 21.06
C SER A 69 11.50 6.87 22.19
N GLY A 70 12.84 6.81 22.18
CA GLY A 70 13.57 5.90 23.06
C GLY A 70 13.34 4.43 22.67
N ASP A 71 13.02 3.57 23.64
CA ASP A 71 12.74 2.14 23.42
C ASP A 71 11.23 1.82 23.29
N GLU A 72 10.37 2.84 23.28
CA GLU A 72 8.91 2.68 23.22
C GLU A 72 8.32 3.15 21.87
N TRP A 73 7.24 2.45 21.46
CA TRP A 73 6.45 2.77 20.27
C TRP A 73 5.57 4.02 20.52
N ALA A 74 6.13 5.20 20.31
CA ALA A 74 5.48 6.49 20.56
C ALA A 74 4.72 7.03 19.32
N GLY A 75 3.59 6.39 19.01
CA GLY A 75 2.61 6.90 18.05
C GLY A 75 2.86 6.55 16.58
N TYR A 76 2.04 7.10 15.68
CA TYR A 76 2.06 6.79 14.26
C TYR A 76 1.95 8.05 13.39
N SER A 77 2.73 8.12 12.32
CA SER A 77 2.52 9.10 11.24
C SER A 77 1.79 8.43 10.09
N VAL A 78 0.62 8.95 9.73
CA VAL A 78 -0.15 8.50 8.56
C VAL A 78 0.20 9.38 7.38
N ARG A 79 0.60 8.77 6.26
CA ARG A 79 0.59 9.44 4.95
C ARG A 79 -0.57 8.87 4.13
N ASN A 80 -1.56 9.72 3.85
CA ASN A 80 -2.63 9.40 2.91
C ASN A 80 -2.14 9.73 1.51
N PHE A 81 -2.38 8.83 0.56
CA PHE A 81 -2.13 9.09 -0.85
C PHE A 81 -3.47 9.14 -1.57
N ASP A 82 -3.64 10.19 -2.38
CA ASP A 82 -4.72 10.28 -3.34
C ASP A 82 -4.23 9.64 -4.64
N ILE A 83 -4.87 8.55 -5.04
CA ILE A 83 -4.32 7.56 -5.99
C ILE A 83 -5.24 7.29 -7.17
N GLY A 84 -6.26 8.15 -7.38
CA GLY A 84 -7.07 8.29 -8.59
C GLY A 84 -7.22 7.03 -9.44
#